data_AF-A0A5J4KMI9-F1
#
_entry.id   AF-A0A5J4KMI9-F1
#
_cell.length_a   1.000
_cell.length_b   1.000
_cell.length_c   1.000
_cell.angle_alpha   90.00
_cell.angle_beta   90.00
_cell.angle_gamma   90.00
#
_symmetry.space_group_name_H-M   'P 1'
#
loop_
_entity.id
_entity.type
_entity.pdbx_description
1 polymer ?
#
loop_
_entity_poly.entity_id
_entity_poly.type
_entity_poly.pdbx_seq_one_letter_code
_entity_poly.pdbx_strand_id
1 'polypeptide(L)'
;MLCRILAYKDCGEDRKMFKKKVKANLGKFVQAKTKDGEIKGVLVPFRGKQMVENRSGIYDINEITDVTPTNTLGKDTLSYLRAVRRRHDIS
;
A
#
# COMPACT_ATOMS: atom_id res chain seq x y z
N MET A 1 16.32 12.51 26.42
CA MET A 1 15.27 13.39 25.87
C MET A 1 15.91 14.23 24.78
N LEU A 2 15.26 14.36 23.61
CA LEU A 2 15.63 15.17 22.43
C LEU A 2 16.32 14.43 21.26
N CYS A 3 15.52 13.64 20.53
CA CYS A 3 15.73 13.46 19.09
C CYS A 3 15.24 14.73 18.37
N ARG A 4 16.16 15.57 17.92
CA ARG A 4 15.87 16.68 16.99
C ARG A 4 17.10 16.85 16.11
N ILE A 5 16.88 17.09 14.82
CA ILE A 5 17.87 17.29 13.74
C ILE A 5 18.22 16.01 12.96
N LEU A 6 17.29 15.51 12.15
CA LEU A 6 17.61 14.95 10.83
C LEU A 6 16.49 15.38 9.88
N ALA A 7 16.60 16.63 9.43
CA ALA A 7 15.64 17.25 8.54
C ALA A 7 16.31 17.43 7.16
N TYR A 8 15.67 16.85 6.15
CA TYR A 8 15.69 17.26 4.74
C TYR A 8 16.71 16.69 3.72
N LYS A 9 17.70 15.84 4.06
CA LYS A 9 18.58 15.24 3.03
C LYS A 9 18.16 13.84 2.51
N ASP A 10 17.36 13.10 3.29
CA ASP A 10 16.91 11.74 2.94
C ASP A 10 15.51 11.65 2.32
N CYS A 11 14.80 12.78 2.15
CA CYS A 11 13.40 12.76 1.73
C CYS A 11 13.18 12.27 0.27
N GLY A 12 14.23 12.32 -0.57
CA GLY A 12 14.18 11.85 -1.96
C GLY A 12 14.47 10.36 -2.13
N GLU A 13 15.34 9.81 -1.28
CA GLU A 13 15.78 8.41 -1.34
C GLU A 13 14.73 7.49 -0.71
N ASP A 14 14.16 7.90 0.43
CA ASP A 14 12.99 7.28 1.04
C ASP A 14 11.80 7.22 0.08
N ARG A 15 11.54 8.28 -0.70
CA ARG A 15 10.44 8.28 -1.69
C ARG A 15 10.68 7.30 -2.83
N LYS A 16 11.92 7.12 -3.30
CA LYS A 16 12.26 6.12 -4.33
C LYS A 16 12.16 4.70 -3.77
N MET A 17 12.66 4.49 -2.55
CA MET A 17 12.63 3.19 -1.87
C MET A 17 11.18 2.80 -1.51
N PHE A 18 10.38 3.75 -1.07
CA PHE A 18 8.94 3.60 -0.85
C PHE A 18 8.21 3.24 -2.14
N LYS A 19 8.41 3.98 -3.24
CA LYS A 19 7.82 3.61 -4.54
C LYS A 19 8.21 2.20 -4.99
N LYS A 20 9.46 1.78 -4.74
CA LYS A 20 9.94 0.42 -5.05
C LYS A 20 9.25 -0.63 -4.15
N LYS A 21 9.11 -0.35 -2.85
CA LYS A 21 8.39 -1.18 -1.86
C LYS A 21 6.91 -1.32 -2.22
N VAL A 22 6.25 -0.22 -2.60
CA VAL A 22 4.84 -0.23 -3.03
C VAL A 22 4.69 -1.05 -4.31
N LYS A 23 5.54 -0.84 -5.33
CA LYS A 23 5.54 -1.68 -6.54
C LYS A 23 5.76 -3.17 -6.25
N ALA A 24 6.66 -3.51 -5.34
CA ALA A 24 6.93 -4.91 -4.95
C ALA A 24 5.78 -5.58 -4.16
N ASN A 25 4.82 -4.78 -3.67
CA ASN A 25 3.65 -5.25 -2.95
C ASN A 25 2.35 -5.11 -3.77
N LEU A 26 2.44 -4.76 -5.06
CA LEU A 26 1.28 -4.77 -5.94
C LEU A 26 0.62 -6.14 -5.96
N GLY A 27 -0.71 -6.15 -5.94
CA GLY A 27 -1.52 -7.35 -5.84
C GLY A 27 -1.35 -8.09 -4.53
N LYS A 28 -0.75 -7.51 -3.48
CA LYS A 28 -0.73 -8.09 -2.14
C LYS A 28 -1.72 -7.37 -1.25
N PHE A 29 -2.19 -8.10 -0.24
CA PHE A 29 -2.90 -7.48 0.85
C PHE A 29 -1.90 -6.74 1.74
N VAL A 30 -2.16 -5.46 1.96
CA VAL A 30 -1.30 -4.56 2.70
C VAL A 30 -2.13 -3.80 3.73
N GLN A 31 -1.46 -3.46 4.81
CA GLN A 31 -1.88 -2.40 5.72
C GLN A 31 -1.12 -1.15 5.33
N ALA A 32 -1.85 -0.15 4.88
CA ALA A 32 -1.31 1.13 4.48
C ALA A 32 -1.62 2.17 5.55
N LYS A 33 -0.60 2.95 5.93
CA LYS A 33 -0.73 4.04 6.90
C LYS A 33 -0.85 5.37 6.17
N THR A 34 -1.94 6.08 6.41
CA THR A 34 -2.21 7.44 5.93
C THR A 34 -2.09 8.43 7.08
N LYS A 35 -2.18 9.73 6.80
CA LYS A 35 -2.24 10.77 7.84
C LYS A 35 -3.53 10.68 8.67
N ASP A 36 -4.63 10.28 8.03
CA ASP A 36 -5.95 10.18 8.64
C ASP A 36 -6.21 8.85 9.37
N GLY A 37 -5.38 7.83 9.12
CA GLY A 37 -5.51 6.53 9.78
C GLY A 37 -4.89 5.36 9.01
N GLU A 38 -5.21 4.14 9.43
CA GLU A 38 -4.71 2.92 8.80
C GLU A 38 -5.79 2.24 7.96
N ILE A 39 -5.45 1.94 6.70
CA ILE A 39 -6.32 1.30 5.72
C ILE A 39 -5.76 -0.08 5.42
N LYS A 40 -6.60 -1.13 5.54
CA LYS A 40 -6.24 -2.50 5.18
C LYS A 40 -6.93 -2.88 3.89
N GLY A 41 -6.18 -3.37 2.90
CA GLY A 41 -6.76 -3.77 1.62
C GLY A 41 -5.72 -4.30 0.64
N VAL A 42 -6.14 -4.56 -0.60
CA VAL A 42 -5.25 -5.02 -1.67
C VAL A 42 -4.66 -3.82 -2.38
N LEU A 43 -3.34 -3.79 -2.50
CA LEU A 43 -2.67 -2.76 -3.27
C LEU A 43 -2.85 -3.03 -4.77
N VAL A 44 -3.49 -2.13 -5.50
CA VAL A 44 -3.75 -2.26 -6.93
C VAL A 44 -3.18 -1.06 -7.71
N PRO A 45 -2.70 -1.28 -8.94
CA PRO A 45 -2.43 -0.19 -9.86
C PRO A 45 -3.77 0.27 -10.48
N PHE A 46 -4.04 1.57 -10.47
CA PHE A 46 -5.20 2.16 -11.11
C PHE A 46 -4.83 3.49 -11.77
N ARG A 47 -5.02 3.59 -13.09
CA ARG A 47 -4.75 4.80 -13.89
C ARG A 47 -3.38 5.45 -13.63
N GLY A 48 -2.32 4.64 -13.52
CA GLY A 48 -0.95 5.11 -13.28
C GLY A 48 -0.65 5.52 -11.82
N LYS A 49 -1.63 5.40 -10.92
CA LYS A 49 -1.50 5.57 -9.48
C LYS A 49 -1.56 4.22 -8.78
N GLN A 50 -1.08 4.16 -7.53
CA GLN A 50 -1.37 3.01 -6.67
C GLN A 50 -2.62 3.33 -5.84
N MET A 51 -3.42 2.32 -5.53
CA MET A 51 -4.64 2.45 -4.73
C MET A 51 -4.77 1.24 -3.82
N VAL A 52 -5.48 1.39 -2.70
CA VAL A 52 -5.81 0.28 -1.79
C VAL A 52 -7.28 -0.05 -1.97
N GLU A 53 -7.58 -1.24 -2.47
CA GLU A 53 -8.94 -1.73 -2.61
C GLU A 53 -9.32 -2.65 -1.45
N ASN A 54 -10.36 -2.28 -0.70
CA ASN A 54 -10.96 -3.11 0.34
C ASN A 54 -12.45 -3.35 0.00
N ARG A 55 -13.12 -4.21 0.78
CA ARG A 55 -14.56 -4.50 0.64
C ARG A 55 -15.44 -3.25 0.65
N SER A 56 -15.00 -2.18 1.30
CA SER A 56 -15.71 -0.90 1.37
C SER A 56 -15.55 -0.01 0.13
N GLY A 57 -14.55 -0.28 -0.73
CA GLY A 57 -14.27 0.54 -1.90
C GLY A 57 -12.77 0.69 -2.22
N ILE A 58 -12.46 1.61 -3.13
CA ILE A 58 -11.11 1.92 -3.60
C ILE A 58 -10.64 3.22 -2.94
N TYR A 59 -9.47 3.19 -2.32
CA TYR A 59 -8.87 4.34 -1.63
C TYR A 59 -7.57 4.77 -2.32
N ASP A 60 -7.42 6.07 -2.58
CA ASP A 60 -6.25 6.64 -3.25
C ASP A 60 -5.03 6.69 -2.31
N ILE A 61 -3.85 6.36 -2.85
CA ILE A 61 -2.60 6.23 -2.10
C ILE A 61 -1.83 7.53 -1.85
N ASN A 62 -2.27 8.68 -2.40
CA ASN A 62 -1.44 9.89 -2.50
C ASN A 62 -0.94 10.41 -1.13
N GLU A 63 -1.48 9.92 -0.02
CA GLU A 63 -1.06 10.27 1.35
C GLU A 63 -0.53 9.10 2.18
N ILE A 64 -0.24 7.96 1.56
CA ILE A 64 0.31 6.81 2.28
C ILE A 64 1.79 7.03 2.55
N THR A 65 2.13 6.98 3.85
CA THR A 65 3.49 7.15 4.35
C THR A 65 4.22 5.82 4.51
N ASP A 66 3.49 4.71 4.74
CA ASP A 66 4.06 3.36 4.79
C ASP A 66 3.07 2.31 4.28
N VAL A 67 3.60 1.25 3.65
CA VAL A 67 2.86 0.03 3.31
C VAL A 67 3.52 -1.17 3.96
N THR A 68 2.75 -1.94 4.71
CA THR A 68 3.20 -3.15 5.37
C THR A 68 2.42 -4.35 4.82
N PRO A 69 3.07 -5.35 4.21
CA PRO A 69 2.39 -6.55 3.72
C PRO A 69 1.83 -7.35 4.88
N THR A 70 0.60 -7.84 4.72
CA THR A 70 -0.07 -8.66 5.74
C THR A 70 -0.04 -10.12 5.31
N ASN A 71 0.64 -10.99 6.08
CA ASN A 71 0.74 -12.42 5.78
C ASN A 71 -0.47 -13.23 6.26
N THR A 72 -1.29 -12.67 7.15
CA THR A 72 -2.43 -13.38 7.74
C THR A 72 -3.71 -13.07 6.95
N LEU A 73 -3.94 -13.85 5.89
CA LEU A 73 -5.17 -13.75 5.09
C LEU A 73 -6.06 -14.94 5.39
N GLY A 74 -7.27 -14.66 5.88
CA GLY A 74 -8.33 -15.68 5.95
C GLY A 74 -8.70 -16.19 4.56
N LYS A 75 -9.37 -17.35 4.48
CA LYS A 75 -9.81 -17.95 3.21
C LYS A 75 -10.60 -16.97 2.33
N ASP A 76 -11.51 -16.20 2.93
CA ASP A 76 -12.26 -15.16 2.23
C ASP A 76 -11.38 -14.04 1.67
N THR A 77 -10.35 -13.65 2.40
CA THR A 77 -9.41 -12.60 1.98
C THR A 77 -8.53 -13.08 0.83
N LEU A 78 -8.21 -14.37 0.77
CA LEU A 78 -7.51 -14.99 -0.37
C LEU A 78 -8.39 -15.03 -1.63
N SER A 79 -9.67 -15.38 -1.49
CA SER A 79 -10.63 -15.35 -2.60
C SER A 79 -10.81 -13.93 -3.14
N TYR A 80 -10.92 -12.96 -2.24
CA TYR A 80 -10.97 -11.54 -2.58
C TYR A 80 -9.68 -11.09 -3.31
N LEU A 81 -8.51 -11.42 -2.75
CA LEU A 81 -7.21 -11.11 -3.37
C LEU A 81 -7.12 -11.66 -4.80
N ARG A 82 -7.53 -12.93 -5.01
CA ARG A 82 -7.54 -13.55 -6.35
C ARG A 82 -8.52 -12.85 -7.30
N ALA A 83 -9.67 -12.41 -6.82
CA ALA A 83 -10.64 -11.66 -7.63
C ALA A 83 -10.11 -10.27 -8.02
N VAL A 84 -9.45 -9.58 -7.09
CA VAL A 84 -8.79 -8.28 -7.35
C VAL A 84 -7.66 -8.44 -8.34
N ARG A 85 -6.77 -9.41 -8.15
CA ARG A 85 -5.66 -9.70 -9.07
C ARG A 85 -6.14 -9.96 -10.49
N ARG A 86 -7.20 -10.78 -10.65
CA ARG A 86 -7.81 -11.05 -11.96
C ARG A 86 -8.42 -9.81 -12.61
N ARG A 87 -9.06 -8.92 -11.84
CA ARG A 87 -9.65 -7.68 -12.37
C ARG A 87 -8.61 -6.67 -12.86
N HIS A 88 -7.44 -6.65 -12.24
CA HIS A 88 -6.37 -5.69 -12.53
C HIS A 88 -5.22 -6.28 -13.35
N ASP A 89 -5.38 -7.51 -13.87
CA ASP A 89 -4.34 -8.24 -14.61
C ASP A 89 -2.99 -8.29 -13.86
N ILE A 90 -3.07 -8.42 -12.53
CA ILE A 90 -1.88 -8.47 -11.67
C ILE A 90 -1.42 -9.93 -11.64
N SER A 91 -0.52 -10.26 -12.57
CA SER A 91 0.06 -11.59 -12.74
C SER A 91 1.07 -11.98 -11.65
#